data_AF-A0A7V1PUZ2-F1
#
_entry.id   AF-A0A7V1PUZ2-F1
#
_cell.length_a   1.000
_cell.length_b   1.000
_cell.length_c   1.000
_cell.angle_alpha   90.00
_cell.angle_beta   90.00
_cell.angle_gamma   90.00
#
_symmetry.space_group_name_H-M   'P 1'
#
loop_
_entity.id
_entity.type
_entity.pdbx_description
1 polymer ?
#
loop_
_entity_poly.entity_id
_entity_poly.type
_entity_poly.pdbx_seq_one_letter_code
_entity_poly.pdbx_strand_id
1 'polypeptide(L)'
;RKNFQWDGQKFSEADPSDHSLKDVIYTGLDANGAMVGIAIEARGQGFQDAIQVLYGFDPEKQAIIGFYVLDSRETPGLGDKIASDAAFQENFKALTARLDESGKKLEHDIQTVKHGTKSKPWEIDAITGATISSKAVGNILNHSAQYWAPIIKAHIDELRTH
;
A
#
# COMPACT_ATOMS: atom_id res chain seq x y z
N ARG A 1 16.45 4.69 -7.96
CA ARG A 1 15.64 4.44 -6.75
C ARG A 1 16.35 5.10 -5.59
N LYS A 2 15.65 5.95 -4.83
CA LYS A 2 16.14 6.51 -3.57
C LYS A 2 15.19 6.09 -2.45
N ASN A 3 15.74 5.92 -1.25
CA ASN A 3 14.98 5.54 -0.08
C ASN A 3 14.90 6.76 0.82
N PHE A 4 13.75 6.96 1.46
CA PHE A 4 13.55 8.08 2.36
C PHE A 4 13.01 7.59 3.69
N GLN A 5 13.59 8.08 4.78
CA GLN A 5 13.06 7.90 6.12
C GLN A 5 12.25 9.13 6.50
N TRP A 6 11.08 8.89 7.09
CA TRP A 6 10.29 9.89 7.79
C TRP A 6 10.67 9.95 9.27
N ASP A 7 11.04 11.12 9.79
CA ASP A 7 11.41 11.31 11.21
C ASP A 7 10.25 11.86 12.08
N GLY A 8 9.06 12.05 11.49
CA GLY A 8 7.93 12.73 12.12
C GLY A 8 7.73 14.18 11.66
N GLN A 9 8.70 14.76 10.96
CA GLN A 9 8.65 16.16 10.50
C GLN A 9 9.08 16.34 9.04
N LYS A 10 10.07 15.59 8.57
CA LYS A 10 10.61 15.70 7.21
C LYS A 10 11.12 14.37 6.67
N PHE A 11 11.29 14.31 5.35
CA PHE A 11 12.01 13.20 4.72
C PHE A 11 13.51 13.46 4.67
N SER A 12 14.28 12.39 4.86
CA SER A 12 15.73 12.37 4.62
C SER A 12 16.14 11.08 3.91
N GLU A 13 17.22 11.12 3.13
CA GLU A 13 17.70 9.94 2.41
C GLU A 13 18.11 8.85 3.41
N ALA A 14 17.59 7.64 3.20
CA ALA A 14 17.83 6.49 4.05
C ALA A 14 18.88 5.55 3.44
N ASP A 15 19.78 5.04 4.27
CA ASP A 15 20.73 4.00 3.85
C ASP A 15 19.96 2.69 3.60
N PRO A 16 19.96 2.14 2.37
CA PRO A 16 19.27 0.88 2.06
C PRO A 16 19.80 -0.33 2.84
N SER A 17 21.00 -0.26 3.42
CA SER A 17 21.60 -1.33 4.21
C SER A 17 21.27 -1.25 5.71
N ASP A 18 20.70 -0.13 6.17
CA ASP A 18 20.29 0.03 7.56
C ASP A 18 18.86 -0.48 7.77
N HIS A 19 18.76 -1.76 8.13
CA HIS A 19 17.50 -2.42 8.44
C HIS A 19 16.92 -2.04 9.81
N SER A 20 17.58 -1.17 10.58
CA SER A 20 17.06 -0.67 11.86
C SER A 20 16.13 0.55 11.68
N LEU A 21 16.19 1.19 10.50
CA LEU A 21 15.36 2.33 10.18
C LEU A 21 13.88 1.93 10.12
N LYS A 22 13.06 2.79 10.71
CA LYS A 22 11.59 2.69 10.65
C LYS A 22 11.07 3.75 9.70
N ASP A 23 9.84 3.54 9.24
CA ASP A 23 9.11 4.49 8.40
C ASP A 23 9.88 4.88 7.13
N VAL A 24 10.44 3.86 6.47
CA VAL A 24 11.16 4.00 5.21
C VAL A 24 10.21 3.78 4.04
N ILE A 25 10.27 4.67 3.06
CA ILE A 25 9.58 4.56 1.78
C ILE A 25 10.58 4.58 0.62
N TYR A 26 10.19 4.01 -0.51
CA TYR A 26 11.08 3.82 -1.66
C TYR A 26 10.52 4.49 -2.90
N THR A 27 11.28 5.37 -3.54
CA THR A 27 10.82 6.07 -4.76
C THR A 27 11.04 5.22 -6.01
N GLY A 28 9.96 5.04 -6.78
CA GLY A 28 9.96 4.50 -8.12
C GLY A 28 10.23 5.61 -9.13
N LEU A 29 11.22 5.41 -10.00
CA LEU A 29 11.60 6.35 -11.04
C LEU A 29 11.38 5.72 -12.43
N ASP A 30 10.98 6.52 -13.40
CA ASP A 30 10.95 6.12 -14.81
C ASP A 30 12.34 6.15 -15.45
N ALA A 31 12.41 5.83 -16.75
CA ALA A 31 13.66 5.82 -17.51
C ALA A 31 14.33 7.21 -17.64
N ASN A 32 13.57 8.29 -17.44
CA ASN A 32 14.07 9.66 -17.47
C ASN A 32 14.44 10.18 -16.07
N GLY A 33 14.28 9.36 -15.03
CA GLY A 33 14.53 9.73 -13.64
C GLY A 33 13.38 10.47 -12.97
N ALA A 34 12.21 10.58 -13.62
CA ALA A 34 11.04 11.20 -13.02
C ALA A 34 10.38 10.24 -12.02
N MET A 35 9.95 10.75 -10.87
CA MET A 35 9.23 9.96 -9.89
C MET A 35 7.84 9.57 -10.39
N VAL A 36 7.56 8.27 -10.42
CA VAL A 36 6.29 7.70 -10.91
C VAL A 36 5.49 6.96 -9.84
N GLY A 37 6.05 6.82 -8.63
CA GLY A 37 5.34 6.22 -7.51
C GLY A 37 6.25 6.01 -6.31
N ILE A 38 5.64 5.57 -5.21
CA ILE A 38 6.32 5.30 -3.94
C ILE A 38 5.93 3.90 -3.51
N ALA A 39 6.91 3.03 -3.26
CA ALA A 39 6.68 1.73 -2.67
C ALA A 39 6.76 1.83 -1.13
N ILE A 40 5.79 1.22 -0.47
CA ILE A 40 5.58 1.31 0.97
C ILE A 40 5.39 -0.10 1.52
N GLU A 41 6.17 -0.45 2.54
CA GLU A 41 5.97 -1.69 3.28
C GLU A 41 4.90 -1.51 4.35
N ALA A 42 4.03 -2.51 4.50
CA ALA A 42 3.02 -2.53 5.52
C ALA A 42 2.84 -3.93 6.08
N ARG A 43 2.43 -4.00 7.34
CA ARG A 43 2.24 -5.27 8.06
C ARG A 43 0.99 -5.21 8.92
N GLY A 44 0.31 -6.33 9.05
CA GLY A 44 -0.80 -6.48 10.00
C GLY A 44 -1.20 -7.93 10.17
N GLN A 45 -2.10 -8.17 11.13
CA GLN A 45 -2.53 -9.52 11.48
C GLN A 45 -3.33 -10.17 10.33
N GLY A 46 -2.87 -11.33 9.87
CA GLY A 46 -3.58 -12.25 8.98
C GLY A 46 -4.45 -13.24 9.76
N PHE A 47 -4.78 -14.37 9.15
CA PHE A 47 -5.58 -15.41 9.81
C PHE A 47 -4.83 -16.06 10.97
N GLN A 48 -3.56 -16.42 10.77
CA GLN A 48 -2.75 -17.11 11.80
C GLN A 48 -1.53 -16.29 12.25
N ASP A 49 -0.87 -15.62 11.33
CA ASP A 49 0.33 -14.80 11.58
C ASP A 49 0.18 -13.45 10.87
N ALA A 50 1.13 -12.56 11.06
CA ALA A 50 1.17 -11.32 10.33
C ALA A 50 1.42 -11.56 8.83
N ILE A 51 0.77 -10.74 8.01
CA ILE A 51 1.05 -10.60 6.58
C ILE A 51 1.86 -9.32 6.42
N GLN A 52 2.99 -9.41 5.71
CA GLN A 52 3.79 -8.26 5.30
C GLN A 52 3.64 -8.09 3.79
N VAL A 53 3.36 -6.86 3.37
CA VAL A 53 3.09 -6.50 1.98
C VAL A 53 3.93 -5.30 1.58
N LEU A 54 4.22 -5.21 0.28
CA LEU A 54 4.74 -4.02 -0.37
C LEU A 54 3.64 -3.54 -1.33
N TYR A 55 3.30 -2.26 -1.29
CA TYR A 55 2.37 -1.67 -2.25
C TYR A 55 2.94 -0.40 -2.86
N GLY A 56 2.57 -0.14 -4.10
CA GLY A 56 2.93 1.10 -4.80
C GLY A 56 1.81 2.12 -4.65
N PHE A 57 2.14 3.35 -4.28
CA PHE A 57 1.23 4.49 -4.21
C PHE A 57 1.65 5.57 -5.22
N ASP A 58 0.67 6.06 -5.98
CA ASP A 58 0.82 7.18 -6.90
C ASP A 58 0.20 8.44 -6.25
N PRO A 59 1.00 9.44 -5.84
CA PRO A 59 0.52 10.63 -5.15
C PRO A 59 -0.22 11.63 -6.05
N GLU A 60 -0.11 11.49 -7.37
CA GLU A 60 -0.86 12.30 -8.33
C GLU A 60 -2.23 11.69 -8.60
N LYS A 61 -2.29 10.37 -8.81
CA LYS A 61 -3.58 9.67 -8.95
C LYS A 61 -4.29 9.45 -7.61
N GLN A 62 -3.56 9.59 -6.50
CA GLN A 62 -3.97 9.22 -5.15
C GLN A 62 -4.56 7.81 -5.11
N ALA A 63 -3.77 6.87 -5.61
CA ALA A 63 -4.20 5.48 -5.77
C ALA A 63 -3.05 4.53 -5.49
N ILE A 64 -3.38 3.36 -4.96
CA ILE A 64 -2.49 2.21 -4.95
C ILE A 64 -2.47 1.63 -6.38
N ILE A 65 -1.26 1.47 -6.91
CA ILE A 65 -0.96 1.11 -8.31
C ILE A 65 -0.17 -0.21 -8.43
N GLY A 66 0.03 -0.90 -7.32
CA GLY A 66 0.66 -2.21 -7.29
C GLY A 66 0.63 -2.80 -5.88
N PHE A 67 0.71 -4.12 -5.80
CA PHE A 67 0.67 -4.87 -4.56
C PHE A 67 1.51 -6.13 -4.69
N TYR A 68 2.22 -6.49 -3.62
CA TYR A 68 3.03 -7.68 -3.54
C TYR A 68 3.07 -8.18 -2.09
N VAL A 69 3.04 -9.49 -1.91
CA VAL A 69 3.16 -10.11 -0.58
C VAL A 69 4.63 -10.43 -0.32
N LEU A 70 5.22 -9.78 0.68
CA LEU A 70 6.61 -9.99 1.07
C LEU A 70 6.77 -11.24 1.95
N ASP A 71 5.90 -11.38 2.95
CA ASP A 71 5.90 -12.52 3.87
C ASP A 71 4.47 -12.82 4.34
N SER A 72 4.16 -14.10 4.48
CA SER A 72 2.86 -14.58 4.92
C SER A 72 2.94 -16.05 5.32
N ARG A 73 2.18 -16.41 6.36
CA ARG A 73 1.98 -17.81 6.78
C ARG A 73 0.52 -18.23 6.68
N GLU A 74 -0.22 -17.65 5.74
CA GLU A 74 -1.60 -18.04 5.48
C GLU A 74 -1.71 -19.48 4.97
N THR A 75 -2.88 -20.09 5.17
CA THR A 75 -3.11 -21.51 4.84
C THR A 75 -2.92 -21.76 3.33
N PRO A 76 -2.06 -22.71 2.93
CA PRO A 76 -1.86 -23.09 1.54
C PRO A 76 -3.17 -23.52 0.84
N GLY A 77 -3.38 -23.06 -0.39
CA GLY A 77 -4.58 -23.31 -1.20
C GLY A 77 -5.83 -22.52 -0.81
N LEU A 78 -5.79 -21.76 0.29
CA LEU A 78 -6.85 -20.84 0.71
C LEU A 78 -6.32 -19.41 0.74
N GLY A 79 -5.66 -19.05 1.84
CA GLY A 79 -5.28 -17.67 2.15
C GLY A 79 -4.03 -17.21 1.42
N ASP A 80 -3.12 -18.12 1.08
CA ASP A 80 -1.92 -17.86 0.29
C ASP A 80 -2.21 -17.25 -1.10
N LYS A 81 -3.42 -17.50 -1.63
CA LYS A 81 -3.90 -16.95 -2.91
C LYS A 81 -3.87 -15.44 -2.99
N ILE A 82 -3.86 -14.72 -1.86
CA ILE A 82 -3.67 -13.25 -1.86
C ILE A 82 -2.39 -12.82 -2.60
N ALA A 83 -1.38 -13.69 -2.67
CA ALA A 83 -0.11 -13.40 -3.34
C ALA A 83 -0.16 -13.59 -4.87
N SER A 84 -1.07 -14.40 -5.41
CA SER A 84 -0.99 -14.86 -6.80
C SER A 84 -2.32 -14.93 -7.55
N ASP A 85 -3.47 -14.82 -6.89
CA ASP A 85 -4.78 -14.86 -7.54
C ASP A 85 -4.95 -13.63 -8.46
N ALA A 86 -5.07 -13.87 -9.76
CA ALA A 86 -5.07 -12.81 -10.75
C ALA A 86 -6.22 -11.81 -10.54
N ALA A 87 -7.43 -12.30 -10.25
CA ALA A 87 -8.59 -11.44 -10.03
C ALA A 87 -8.42 -10.57 -8.77
N PHE A 88 -7.81 -11.12 -7.72
CA PHE A 88 -7.46 -10.36 -6.53
C PHE A 88 -6.41 -9.28 -6.85
N GLN A 89 -5.37 -9.60 -7.63
CA GLN A 89 -4.33 -8.66 -8.04
C GLN A 89 -4.88 -7.47 -8.85
N GLU A 90 -5.93 -7.68 -9.65
CA GLU A 90 -6.58 -6.60 -10.40
C GLU A 90 -7.09 -5.47 -9.51
N ASN A 91 -7.42 -5.76 -8.23
CA ASN A 91 -7.86 -4.71 -7.30
C ASN A 91 -6.83 -3.58 -7.17
N PHE A 92 -5.53 -3.90 -7.25
CA PHE A 92 -4.45 -3.00 -6.86
C PHE A 92 -3.80 -2.27 -8.04
N LYS A 93 -4.31 -2.43 -9.27
CA LYS A 93 -3.85 -1.64 -10.42
C LYS A 93 -4.25 -0.16 -10.32
N ALA A 94 -5.36 0.12 -9.65
CA ALA A 94 -5.90 1.46 -9.42
C ALA A 94 -6.90 1.47 -8.25
N LEU A 95 -6.45 1.09 -7.06
CA LEU A 95 -7.27 1.16 -5.84
C LEU A 95 -7.22 2.58 -5.27
N THR A 96 -8.35 3.27 -5.26
CA THR A 96 -8.41 4.68 -4.82
C THR A 96 -8.05 4.81 -3.34
N ALA A 97 -7.12 5.72 -3.05
CA ALA A 97 -6.71 6.15 -1.72
C ALA A 97 -6.63 7.69 -1.70
N ARG A 98 -7.73 8.32 -2.16
CA ARG A 98 -7.88 9.77 -2.26
C ARG A 98 -7.98 10.39 -0.88
N LEU A 99 -7.37 11.55 -0.69
CA LEU A 99 -7.52 12.34 0.53
C LEU A 99 -8.83 13.14 0.50
N ASP A 100 -9.42 13.35 1.68
CA ASP A 100 -10.55 14.25 1.84
C ASP A 100 -10.15 15.73 1.61
N GLU A 101 -11.14 16.62 1.67
CA GLU A 101 -10.92 18.07 1.50
C GLU A 101 -9.91 18.67 2.49
N SER A 102 -9.75 18.04 3.66
CA SER A 102 -8.79 18.49 4.67
C SER A 102 -7.35 18.08 4.35
N GLY A 103 -7.16 17.10 3.47
CA GLY A 103 -5.86 16.52 3.15
C GLY A 103 -5.26 15.67 4.27
N LYS A 104 -6.01 15.37 5.33
CA LYS A 104 -5.48 14.71 6.55
C LYS A 104 -5.82 13.24 6.70
N LYS A 105 -6.79 12.75 5.93
CA LYS A 105 -7.23 11.35 5.94
C LYS A 105 -7.77 10.98 4.57
N LEU A 106 -8.00 9.69 4.34
CA LEU A 106 -8.68 9.23 3.14
C LEU A 106 -10.13 9.73 3.12
N GLU A 107 -10.61 10.11 1.94
CA GLU A 107 -12.02 10.45 1.66
C GLU A 107 -12.93 9.24 1.92
N HIS A 108 -12.46 8.07 1.54
CA HIS A 108 -13.11 6.79 1.79
C HIS A 108 -12.08 5.79 2.32
N ASP A 109 -12.46 5.09 3.39
CA ASP A 109 -11.66 3.95 3.86
C ASP A 109 -11.57 2.88 2.77
N ILE A 110 -10.38 2.30 2.62
CA ILE A 110 -10.20 1.11 1.80
C ILE A 110 -10.92 -0.05 2.50
N GLN A 111 -11.81 -0.71 1.77
CA GLN A 111 -12.69 -1.74 2.35
C GLN A 111 -12.67 -3.01 1.52
N THR A 112 -12.52 -4.15 2.18
CA THR A 112 -12.69 -5.45 1.51
C THR A 112 -14.16 -5.85 1.50
N VAL A 113 -14.70 -6.09 0.31
CA VAL A 113 -16.07 -6.54 0.10
C VAL A 113 -16.13 -8.00 -0.33
N LYS A 114 -17.32 -8.58 -0.34
CA LYS A 114 -17.51 -9.96 -0.75
C LYS A 114 -17.13 -10.11 -2.24
N HIS A 115 -16.59 -11.27 -2.60
CA HIS A 115 -16.27 -11.59 -3.99
C HIS A 115 -17.45 -11.30 -4.94
N GLY A 116 -17.15 -10.64 -6.06
CA GLY A 116 -18.10 -10.22 -7.07
C GLY A 116 -19.01 -9.06 -6.66
N THR A 117 -18.76 -8.40 -5.52
CA THR A 117 -19.62 -7.29 -5.05
C THR A 117 -18.92 -5.93 -5.04
N LYS A 118 -17.65 -5.86 -5.46
CA LYS A 118 -16.95 -4.58 -5.67
C LYS A 118 -17.73 -3.69 -6.63
N SER A 119 -18.05 -2.49 -6.16
CA SER A 119 -18.80 -1.47 -6.88
C SER A 119 -18.14 -0.09 -6.81
N LYS A 120 -17.20 0.10 -5.88
CA LYS A 120 -16.48 1.36 -5.66
C LYS A 120 -14.98 1.19 -5.92
N PRO A 121 -14.28 2.26 -6.32
CA PRO A 121 -12.87 2.17 -6.66
C PRO A 121 -11.93 2.06 -5.45
N TRP A 122 -12.39 2.33 -4.23
CA TRP A 122 -11.65 2.11 -2.97
C TRP A 122 -11.93 0.73 -2.33
N GLU A 123 -12.79 -0.08 -2.95
CA GLU A 123 -13.10 -1.42 -2.47
C GLU A 123 -12.11 -2.46 -3.01
N ILE A 124 -11.88 -3.52 -2.25
CA ILE A 124 -11.11 -4.71 -2.65
C ILE A 124 -12.09 -5.87 -2.73
N ASP A 125 -12.21 -6.47 -3.90
CA ASP A 125 -13.01 -7.68 -4.09
C ASP A 125 -12.29 -8.87 -3.45
N ALA A 126 -12.91 -9.53 -2.46
CA ALA A 126 -12.29 -10.66 -1.77
C ALA A 126 -12.16 -11.90 -2.66
N ILE A 127 -11.32 -12.84 -2.22
CA ILE A 127 -11.22 -14.18 -2.79
C ILE A 127 -12.23 -15.10 -2.10
N THR A 128 -13.03 -15.82 -2.89
CA THR A 128 -13.94 -16.83 -2.35
C THR A 128 -13.17 -17.91 -1.60
N GLY A 129 -13.56 -18.19 -0.35
CA GLY A 129 -12.90 -19.18 0.50
C GLY A 129 -11.65 -18.67 1.24
N ALA A 130 -11.24 -17.42 1.01
CA ALA A 130 -10.09 -16.79 1.67
C ALA A 130 -10.44 -15.40 2.25
N THR A 131 -11.68 -15.23 2.69
CA THR A 131 -12.24 -13.95 3.16
C THR A 131 -11.43 -13.31 4.29
N ILE A 132 -10.88 -14.10 5.21
CA ILE A 132 -10.11 -13.56 6.35
C ILE A 132 -8.80 -12.94 5.85
N SER A 133 -8.05 -13.66 5.01
CA SER A 133 -6.80 -13.19 4.40
C SER A 133 -7.04 -11.96 3.51
N SER A 134 -8.10 -11.95 2.70
CA SER A 134 -8.47 -10.77 1.89
C SER A 134 -8.78 -9.56 2.75
N LYS A 135 -9.55 -9.73 3.84
CA LYS A 135 -9.86 -8.64 4.79
C LYS A 135 -8.63 -8.15 5.51
N ALA A 136 -7.71 -9.04 5.88
CA ALA A 136 -6.45 -8.65 6.49
C ALA A 136 -5.64 -7.73 5.56
N VAL A 137 -5.52 -8.06 4.27
CA VAL A 137 -4.89 -7.19 3.27
C VAL A 137 -5.59 -5.84 3.19
N GLY A 138 -6.92 -5.79 3.11
CA GLY A 138 -7.64 -4.52 3.07
C GLY A 138 -7.41 -3.65 4.31
N ASN A 139 -7.41 -4.26 5.50
CA ASN A 139 -7.12 -3.54 6.75
C ASN A 139 -5.67 -3.00 6.78
N ILE A 140 -4.70 -3.80 6.34
CA ILE A 140 -3.29 -3.40 6.26
C ILE A 140 -3.14 -2.19 5.35
N LEU A 141 -3.72 -2.26 4.14
CA LEU A 141 -3.65 -1.17 3.18
C LEU A 141 -4.39 0.07 3.66
N ASN A 142 -5.58 -0.08 4.26
CA ASN A 142 -6.33 1.04 4.81
C ASN A 142 -5.53 1.78 5.90
N HIS A 143 -5.03 1.05 6.90
CA HIS A 143 -4.26 1.66 7.98
C HIS A 143 -2.97 2.32 7.48
N SER A 144 -2.25 1.65 6.58
CA SER A 144 -1.03 2.20 6.01
C SER A 144 -1.29 3.44 5.17
N ALA A 145 -2.31 3.42 4.29
CA ALA A 145 -2.65 4.55 3.43
C ALA A 145 -3.22 5.73 4.22
N GLN A 146 -4.00 5.50 5.28
CA GLN A 146 -4.46 6.54 6.20
C GLN A 146 -3.30 7.30 6.85
N TYR A 147 -2.18 6.61 7.11
CA TYR A 147 -0.98 7.22 7.65
C TYR A 147 -0.13 7.90 6.56
N TRP A 148 0.20 7.17 5.50
CA TRP A 148 1.20 7.60 4.53
C TRP A 148 0.67 8.57 3.47
N ALA A 149 -0.55 8.42 2.99
CA ALA A 149 -1.05 9.26 1.89
C ALA A 149 -1.07 10.76 2.25
N PRO A 150 -1.52 11.19 3.46
CA PRO A 150 -1.43 12.59 3.87
C PRO A 150 0.02 13.11 3.92
N ILE A 151 0.91 12.34 4.57
CA ILE A 151 2.33 12.72 4.74
C ILE A 151 3.00 12.87 3.39
N ILE A 152 2.87 11.87 2.52
CA ILE A 152 3.47 11.88 1.19
C ILE A 152 2.94 13.08 0.38
N LYS A 153 1.62 13.34 0.41
CA LYS A 153 1.05 14.43 -0.38
C LYS A 153 1.52 15.80 0.10
N ALA A 154 1.64 15.99 1.41
CA ALA A 154 2.10 17.24 2.00
C ALA A 154 3.59 17.52 1.72
N HIS A 155 4.40 16.48 1.55
CA HIS A 155 5.85 16.58 1.38
C HIS A 155 6.34 16.10 0.00
N ILE A 156 5.45 16.05 -1.01
CA ILE A 156 5.78 15.48 -2.31
C ILE A 156 6.93 16.20 -3.02
N ASP A 157 7.07 17.51 -2.79
CA ASP A 157 8.14 18.31 -3.39
C ASP A 157 9.51 17.98 -2.79
N GLU A 158 9.59 17.64 -1.49
CA GLU A 158 10.83 17.16 -0.85
C GLU A 158 11.29 15.87 -1.52
N LEU A 159 10.37 14.95 -1.76
CA LEU A 159 10.63 13.66 -2.39
C LEU A 159 11.07 13.80 -3.86
N ARG A 160 10.54 14.79 -4.60
CA ARG A 160 10.88 15.04 -6.01
C ARG A 160 12.20 15.75 -6.24
N THR A 161 12.65 16.53 -5.26
CA THR A 161 13.84 17.39 -5.42
C THR A 161 15.14 16.63 -5.18
N HIS A 162 15.07 15.40 -4.65
CA HIS A 162 16.22 14.53 -4.37
C HIS A 162 16.32 13.41 -5.40
#